data_AF-A0A2V6IGD9-F1
#
_entry.id   AF-A0A2V6IGD9-F1
#
_cell.length_a   1.000
_cell.length_b   1.000
_cell.length_c   1.000
_cell.angle_alpha   90.00
_cell.angle_beta   90.00
_cell.angle_gamma   90.00
#
_symmetry.space_group_name_H-M   'P 1'
#
loop_
_entity.id
_entity.type
_entity.pdbx_description
1 polymer ?
#
loop_
_entity_poly.entity_id
_entity_poly.type
_entity_poly.pdbx_seq_one_letter_code
_entity_poly.pdbx_strand_id
1 'polypeptide(L)' 'EPDRPSQAEIAREFGMTEKAVKQAFHRLRQRYRQLLREEVAHTVATPAEIEDELRHLIAALRS' A
#
# COMPACT_ATOMS: atom_id res chain seq x y z
N GLU A 1 -14.43 -9.57 -5.85
CA GLU A 1 -14.90 -8.19 -6.09
C GLU A 1 -14.89 -7.93 -7.60
N PRO A 2 -16.06 -7.90 -8.24
CA PRO A 2 -16.15 -7.71 -9.69
C PRO A 2 -15.94 -6.26 -10.18
N ASP A 3 -15.72 -5.30 -9.27
CA ASP A 3 -15.71 -3.85 -9.58
C ASP A 3 -14.32 -3.20 -9.52
N ARG A 4 -13.23 -3.99 -9.50
CA ARG A 4 -11.88 -3.42 -9.57
C ARG A 4 -11.49 -3.16 -11.02
N PRO A 5 -11.11 -1.92 -11.39
CA PRO A 5 -10.67 -1.63 -12.74
C PRO A 5 -9.42 -2.45 -13.08
N SER A 6 -9.40 -3.01 -14.30
CA SER A 6 -8.25 -3.69 -14.86
C SER A 6 -7.05 -2.73 -15.01
N GLN A 7 -5.84 -3.28 -15.09
CA GLN A 7 -4.65 -2.45 -15.33
C GLN A 7 -4.73 -1.71 -16.67
N ALA A 8 -5.42 -2.27 -17.67
CA ALA A 8 -5.68 -1.64 -18.95
C ALA A 8 -6.60 -0.42 -18.82
N GLU A 9 -7.66 -0.50 -18.01
CA GLU A 9 -8.56 0.62 -17.76
C GLU A 9 -7.86 1.76 -17.03
N ILE A 10 -7.06 1.43 -16.01
CA ILE A 10 -6.23 2.39 -15.29
C ILE A 10 -5.21 3.03 -16.25
N ALA A 11 -4.54 2.23 -17.08
CA ALA A 11 -3.59 2.74 -18.06
C ALA A 11 -4.24 3.75 -19.01
N ARG A 12 -5.43 3.44 -19.52
CA ARG A 12 -6.20 4.36 -20.36
C ARG A 12 -6.58 5.65 -19.61
N GLU A 13 -7.10 5.54 -18.39
CA GLU A 13 -7.51 6.70 -17.58
C GLU A 13 -6.34 7.66 -17.32
N PHE A 14 -5.16 7.12 -17.02
CA PHE A 14 -3.97 7.92 -16.73
C PHE A 14 -3.12 8.27 -17.96
N GLY A 15 -3.54 7.88 -19.18
CA GLY A 15 -2.76 8.12 -20.41
C GLY A 15 -1.40 7.39 -20.42
N MET A 16 -1.33 6.23 -19.76
CA MET A 16 -0.13 5.43 -19.56
C MET A 16 -0.21 4.11 -20.33
N THR A 17 0.92 3.41 -20.44
CA THR A 17 0.93 1.99 -20.81
C THR A 17 0.67 1.12 -19.59
N GLU A 18 0.11 -0.08 -19.76
CA GLU A 18 -0.07 -1.05 -18.66
C GLU A 18 1.25 -1.35 -17.92
N LYS A 19 2.36 -1.44 -18.66
CA LYS A 19 3.70 -1.59 -18.08
C LYS A 19 4.06 -0.42 -17.17
N ALA A 20 3.78 0.82 -17.60
CA ALA A 20 4.05 2.00 -16.81
C ALA A 20 3.17 2.06 -15.55
N VAL A 21 1.90 1.65 -15.64
CA VAL A 21 1.00 1.49 -14.49
C VAL A 21 1.53 0.47 -13.49
N LYS A 22 1.99 -0.70 -13.95
CA LYS A 22 2.61 -1.70 -13.08
C LYS A 22 3.83 -1.16 -12.33
N GLN A 23 4.67 -0.37 -13.00
CA GLN A 23 5.82 0.29 -12.37
C GLN A 23 5.40 1.38 -11.37
N ALA A 24 4.37 2.17 -11.69
CA ALA A 24 3.83 3.17 -10.79
C ALA A 24 3.25 2.52 -9.52
N PHE A 25 2.47 1.45 -9.64
CA PHE A 25 1.97 0.68 -8.51
C PHE A 25 3.09 0.09 -7.65
N HIS A 26 4.15 -0.44 -8.27
CA HIS A 26 5.30 -0.95 -7.52
C HIS A 26 5.93 0.15 -6.65
N ARG A 27 6.22 1.32 -7.24
CA ARG A 27 6.78 2.46 -6.51
C ARG A 27 5.84 2.97 -5.42
N LEU A 28 4.55 3.08 -5.72
CA LEU A 28 3.53 3.48 -4.77
C LEU A 28 3.49 2.55 -3.56
N ARG A 29 3.44 1.23 -3.78
CA ARG A 29 3.43 0.24 -2.70
C ARG A 29 4.68 0.29 -1.85
N GLN A 30 5.85 0.47 -2.47
CA GLN A 30 7.11 0.59 -1.75
C GLN A 30 7.10 1.83 -0.84
N ARG A 31 6.76 3.01 -1.39
CA ARG A 31 6.72 4.25 -0.61
C ARG A 31 5.66 4.22 0.47
N TYR A 32 4.48 3.69 0.17
CA TYR A 32 3.41 3.53 1.16
C TYR A 32 3.85 2.65 2.33
N ARG A 33 4.50 1.50 2.07
CA ARG A 33 5.01 0.63 3.15
C ARG A 33 6.06 1.32 4.02
N GLN A 34 6.89 2.18 3.44
CA GLN A 34 7.88 2.94 4.19
C GLN A 34 7.19 3.95 5.10
N LEU A 35 6.34 4.81 4.54
CA LEU A 35 5.63 5.84 5.30
C LEU A 35 4.75 5.22 6.40
N LEU A 36 4.05 4.12 6.09
CA LEU A 36 3.24 3.42 7.08
C LEU A 36 4.07 2.88 8.26
N ARG A 37 5.28 2.36 7.99
CA ARG A 37 6.21 1.92 9.05
C ARG A 37 6.70 3.10 9.88
N GLU A 38 7.02 4.22 9.24
CA GLU A 38 7.43 5.45 9.93
C GLU A 38 6.33 5.97 10.86
N GLU A 39 5.08 6.02 10.39
CA GLU A 39 3.95 6.45 11.23
C GLU A 39 3.68 5.50 12.40
N VAL A 40 3.71 4.18 12.17
CA VAL A 40 3.54 3.18 13.24
C VAL A 40 4.69 3.24 14.25
N ALA A 41 5.90 3.57 13.82
CA ALA A 41 7.03 3.74 14.75
C ALA A 41 6.78 4.85 15.79
N HIS A 42 5.94 5.85 15.47
CA HIS A 42 5.56 6.91 16.40
C HIS A 42 4.48 6.50 17.41
N THR A 43 3.83 5.35 17.22
CA THR A 43 2.72 4.89 18.08
C THR A 43 3.12 3.79 19.05
N VAL A 44 4.26 3.13 18.82
CA VAL A 44 4.76 2.03 19.65
C VAL A 44 5.76 2.52 20.70
N ALA A 45 5.90 1.79 21.80
CA ALA A 45 6.83 2.14 22.87
C ALA A 45 8.28 1.84 22.49
N THR A 46 8.50 0.81 21.66
CA THR A 46 9.82 0.42 21.16
C THR A 46 9.80 0.04 19.68
N PRO A 47 10.92 0.20 18.94
CA PRO A 47 10.98 -0.19 17.52
C PRO A 47 10.72 -1.67 17.24
N ALA A 48 10.91 -2.55 18.23
CA ALA A 48 10.69 -3.99 18.08
C ALA A 48 9.20 -4.34 17.87
N GLU A 49 8.29 -3.46 18.29
CA GLU A 49 6.84 -3.68 18.26
C GLU A 49 6.20 -3.30 16.91
N ILE A 50 6.94 -2.67 16.01
CA ILE A 50 6.40 -2.13 14.73
C ILE A 50 5.70 -3.20 13.89
N GLU A 51 6.30 -4.39 13.76
CA GLU A 51 5.71 -5.45 12.93
C GLU A 51 4.50 -6.13 13.61
N ASP A 52 4.44 -6.13 14.94
CA ASP A 52 3.25 -6.58 15.69
C ASP A 52 2.10 -5.58 15.52
N GLU A 53 2.39 -4.28 15.68
CA GLU A 53 1.40 -3.21 15.53
C GLU A 53 0.86 -3.12 14.10
N LEU A 54 1.71 -3.28 13.08
CA LEU A 54 1.25 -3.37 11.68
C LEU A 54 0.29 -4.54 11.44
N ARG A 55 0.56 -5.70 12.03
CA ARG A 55 -0.34 -6.85 11.94
C ARG A 55 -1.67 -6.57 12.62
N HIS A 56 -1.65 -5.94 13.80
CA HIS A 56 -2.84 -5.54 14.52
C HIS A 56 -3.70 -4.55 13.72
N LEU A 57 -3.08 -3.49 13.20
CA LEU A 57 -3.75 -2.50 12.35
C LEU A 57 -4.40 -3.14 11.12
N ILE A 58 -3.69 -4.01 10.42
CA ILE A 58 -4.23 -4.70 9.23
C ILE A 58 -5.41 -5.60 9.60
N ALA A 59 -5.38 -6.26 10.76
CA ALA A 59 -6.50 -7.07 11.24
C ALA A 59 -7.72 -6.21 11.55
N ALA A 60 -7.54 -5.06 12.21
CA ALA A 60 -8.62 -4.14 12.54
C ALA A 60 -9.29 -3.51 11.30
N LEU A 61 -8.55 -3.31 10.20
CA LEU A 61 -9.10 -2.76 8.95
C LEU A 61 -9.84 -3.80 8.08
N ARG A 62 -9.81 -5.08 8.44
CA ARG A 62 -10.43 -6.16 7.66
C ARG A 62 -11.82 -6.57 8.18
N SER A 63 -12.24 -6.05 9.32
CA SER A 63 -13.60 -6.22 9.89
C SER A 63 -14.59 -5.24 9.27
#